data_AF-A0A6J4U5D9-F1
#
_entry.id   AF-A0A6J4U5D9-F1
#
_cell.length_a   1.000
_cell.length_b   1.000
_cell.length_c   1.000
_cell.angle_alpha   90.00
_cell.angle_beta   90.00
_cell.angle_gamma   90.00
#
_symmetry.space_group_name_H-M   'P 1'
#
loop_
_entity.id
_entity.type
_entity.pdbx_description
1 polymer ?
#
loop_
_entity_poly.entity_id
_entity_poly.type
_entity_poly.pdbx_seq_one_letter_code
_entity_poly.pdbx_strand_id
1 'polypeptide(L)' 'MSRERSAEPLDAAAIIRALCLRPLEIEGGWFIETYRSPDPSPSGADPDRPISTAILYLLTPDTFSEMHRLPGDEVFHA' A
#
# COMPACT_ATOMS: atom_id res chain seq x y z
N MET A 1 -33.55 -0.32 -1.57
CA MET A 1 -33.19 0.49 -2.75
C MET A 1 -31.71 0.24 -3.04
N SER A 2 -31.43 -0.79 -3.85
CA SER A 2 -30.08 -1.20 -4.19
C SER A 2 -29.52 -0.26 -5.25
N ARG A 3 -28.37 0.36 -5.00
CA ARG A 3 -27.52 0.91 -6.07
C ARG A 3 -26.43 -0.11 -6.33
N GLU A 4 -26.70 -1.05 -7.22
CA GLU A 4 -25.62 -1.74 -7.92
C GLU A 4 -24.93 -0.69 -8.80
N ARG A 5 -23.79 -0.21 -8.33
CA ARG A 5 -22.88 0.58 -9.15
C ARG A 5 -22.15 -0.45 -10.01
N SER A 6 -22.60 -0.65 -11.25
CA SER A 6 -21.77 -1.30 -12.27
C SER A 6 -20.62 -0.36 -12.58
N ALA A 7 -19.59 -0.39 -11.74
CA ALA A 7 -18.34 0.27 -12.05
C ALA A 7 -17.71 -0.55 -13.18
N GLU A 8 -17.61 0.04 -14.36
CA GLU A 8 -16.69 -0.43 -15.39
C GLU A 8 -15.31 -0.67 -14.72
N PRO A 9 -14.59 -1.75 -15.06
CA PRO A 9 -13.29 -2.02 -14.49
C PRO A 9 -12.39 -0.80 -14.67
N LEU A 10 -11.91 -0.24 -13.57
CA LEU A 10 -10.98 0.88 -13.63
C LEU A 10 -9.66 0.38 -14.24
N ASP A 11 -9.18 1.07 -15.27
CA ASP A 11 -7.86 0.85 -15.86
C ASP A 11 -6.77 1.06 -14.80
N ALA A 12 -5.89 0.07 -14.62
CA ALA A 12 -4.79 0.13 -13.68
C ALA A 12 -3.89 1.35 -13.95
N ALA A 13 -3.64 1.69 -15.21
CA ALA A 13 -2.83 2.85 -15.56
C ALA A 13 -3.51 4.17 -15.15
N ALA A 14 -4.85 4.25 -15.25
CA ALA A 14 -5.61 5.38 -14.74
C ALA A 14 -5.53 5.50 -13.22
N ILE A 15 -5.61 4.38 -12.48
CA ILE A 15 -5.47 4.35 -11.01
C ILE A 15 -4.06 4.82 -10.60
N ILE A 16 -3.01 4.26 -11.20
CA ILE A 16 -1.61 4.61 -10.92
C ILE A 16 -1.39 6.11 -11.08
N ARG A 17 -1.88 6.71 -12.19
CA ARG A 17 -1.77 8.15 -12.43
C ARG A 17 -2.58 8.97 -11.42
N ALA A 18 -3.83 8.60 -11.18
CA ALA A 18 -4.72 9.36 -10.31
C ALA A 18 -4.24 9.39 -8.84
N LEU A 19 -3.64 8.29 -8.38
CA LEU A 19 -3.13 8.15 -7.01
C LEU A 19 -1.62 8.43 -6.88
N CYS A 20 -0.96 8.81 -7.98
CA CYS A 20 0.49 9.05 -8.03
C CYS A 20 1.31 7.86 -7.50
N LEU A 21 0.88 6.62 -7.80
CA LEU A 21 1.59 5.43 -7.38
C LEU A 21 2.94 5.32 -8.10
N ARG A 22 3.94 4.80 -7.39
CA ARG A 22 5.29 4.55 -7.90
C ARG A 22 5.60 3.06 -7.85
N PRO A 23 6.48 2.54 -8.71
CA PRO A 23 6.87 1.13 -8.64
C PRO A 23 7.54 0.82 -7.29
N LEU A 24 7.22 -0.34 -6.72
CA LEU A 24 7.91 -0.90 -5.56
C LEU A 24 9.04 -1.80 -6.07
N GLU A 25 10.25 -1.27 -6.15
CA GLU A 25 11.35 -1.87 -6.95
C GLU A 25 11.82 -3.25 -6.47
N ILE A 26 11.69 -3.57 -5.17
CA ILE A 26 12.17 -4.83 -4.61
C ILE A 26 11.03 -5.85 -4.55
N GLU A 27 9.89 -5.48 -3.96
CA GLU A 27 8.82 -6.43 -3.70
C GLU A 27 7.81 -6.53 -4.85
N GLY A 28 7.86 -5.62 -5.83
CA GLY A 28 6.94 -5.60 -6.97
C GLY A 28 5.60 -4.93 -6.67
N GLY A 29 4.89 -4.55 -7.73
CA GLY A 29 3.64 -3.77 -7.65
C GLY A 29 3.88 -2.25 -7.63
N TRP A 30 2.82 -1.52 -7.28
CA TRP A 30 2.81 -0.05 -7.24
C TRP A 30 2.34 0.44 -5.89
N PHE A 31 2.99 1.46 -5.34
CA PHE A 31 2.65 1.98 -4.02
C PHE A 31 2.80 3.49 -3.88
N ILE A 32 2.13 4.04 -2.86
CA ILE A 32 2.43 5.35 -2.30
C ILE A 32 2.16 5.31 -0.79
N GLU A 33 3.05 5.92 0.00
CA GLU A 33 2.78 6.16 1.41
C GLU A 33 1.81 7.34 1.55
N THR A 34 0.66 7.09 2.19
CA THR A 34 -0.39 8.09 2.41
C THR A 34 -0.41 8.61 3.83
N TYR A 35 0.24 7.90 4.76
CA TYR A 35 0.29 8.27 6.16
C TYR A 35 1.56 7.78 6.83
N ARG A 36 2.10 8.65 7.70
CA ARG A 36 3.20 8.36 8.61
C ARG A 36 2.90 9.04 9.95
N SER A 37 2.87 8.25 11.02
CA SER A 37 2.70 8.80 12.36
C SER A 37 3.89 9.70 12.74
N PRO A 38 3.66 10.86 13.37
CA PRO A 38 4.74 11.66 13.93
C PRO A 38 5.33 11.04 15.20
N ASP A 39 4.60 10.13 15.85
CA ASP A 39 5.03 9.49 17.10
C ASP A 39 5.98 8.31 16.82
N PRO A 40 7.13 8.23 17.52
CA PRO A 40 8.06 7.11 17.41
C PRO A 40 7.49 5.83 18.04
N SER A 41 8.01 4.68 17.62
CA SER A 41 7.67 3.39 18.19
C SER A 41 8.15 3.32 19.64
N PRO A 42 7.25 3.13 20.63
CA PRO A 42 7.61 3.18 22.05
C PRO A 42 8.48 2.00 22.52
N SER A 43 8.61 0.94 21.72
CA SER A 43 9.32 -0.30 22.10
C SER A 43 10.03 -0.98 20.92
N GLY A 44 10.27 -0.25 19.83
CA GLY A 44 10.89 -0.80 18.62
C GLY A 44 12.40 -1.06 18.78
N ALA A 45 12.93 -1.99 17.98
CA ALA A 45 14.39 -2.15 17.79
C ALA A 45 15.04 -0.91 17.16
N ASP A 46 14.22 -0.03 16.58
CA ASP A 46 14.60 1.24 15.97
C ASP A 46 13.75 2.37 16.62
N PRO A 47 14.38 3.26 17.41
CA PRO A 47 13.70 4.36 18.10
C PRO A 47 13.22 5.46 17.14
N ASP A 48 13.75 5.52 15.92
CA ASP A 48 13.36 6.51 14.91
C ASP A 48 12.22 6.00 14.01
N ARG A 49 11.83 4.72 14.15
CA ARG A 49 10.72 4.14 13.40
C ARG A 49 9.39 4.72 13.90
N PRO A 50 8.50 5.21 13.01
CA PRO A 50 7.16 5.67 13.42
C PRO A 50 6.34 4.51 13.99
N ILE A 51 5.41 4.82 14.90
CA ILE A 51 4.51 3.81 15.50
C ILE A 51 3.61 3.13 14.45
N SER A 52 3.28 3.83 13.36
CA SER A 52 2.55 3.26 12.21
C SER A 52 2.75 4.05 10.92
N THR A 53 2.56 3.36 9.80
CA THR A 53 2.52 3.90 8.43
C THR A 53 1.35 3.27 7.69
N ALA A 54 0.86 3.93 6.64
CA ALA A 54 -0.10 3.32 5.72
C ALA A 54 0.29 3.63 4.27
N ILE A 55 0.12 2.63 3.40
CA ILE A 55 0.35 2.74 1.97
C ILE A 55 -0.93 2.40 1.21
N LEU A 56 -1.07 2.95 0.01
CA LEU A 56 -1.87 2.32 -1.02
C LEU A 56 -0.96 1.40 -1.81
N TYR A 57 -1.44 0.20 -2.11
CA TYR A 57 -0.71 -0.82 -2.86
C TYR A 57 -1.60 -1.38 -3.97
N LEU A 58 -1.05 -1.53 -5.17
CA LEU A 58 -1.75 -2.03 -6.35
C LEU A 58 -0.91 -3.09 -7.06
N LEU A 59 -1.51 -4.26 -7.25
CA LEU A 59 -1.03 -5.28 -8.16
C LEU A 59 -1.77 -5.18 -9.50
N THR A 60 -1.01 -5.31 -10.57
CA THR A 60 -1.49 -5.49 -11.94
C THR A 60 -1.25 -6.94 -12.39
N PRO A 61 -1.87 -7.40 -13.49
CA PRO A 61 -1.61 -8.74 -14.04
C PRO A 61 -0.12 -9.02 -14.35
N ASP A 62 0.67 -7.96 -14.59
CA ASP A 62 2.09 -8.06 -14.94
C ASP A 62 3.03 -7.98 -13.73
N THR A 63 2.49 -7.86 -12.52
CA THR A 63 3.25 -7.69 -11.28
C THR A 63 2.81 -8.70 -10.22
N PHE A 64 3.71 -9.08 -9.34
CA PHE A 64 3.38 -9.86 -8.14
C PHE A 64 4.10 -9.27 -6.94
N SER A 65 3.62 -9.59 -5.74
CA SER A 65 4.33 -9.28 -4.50
C SER A 65 5.32 -10.40 -4.23
N GLU A 66 6.62 -10.12 -4.29
CA GLU A 66 7.66 -11.05 -3.86
C GLU A 66 7.50 -11.41 -2.39
N MET A 67 7.89 -12.64 -2.04
CA MET A 67 7.80 -13.10 -0.66
C MET A 67 8.85 -12.40 0.21
N HIS A 68 8.38 -11.69 1.23
CA HIS A 68 9.22 -10.97 2.18
C HIS A 68 8.67 -11.13 3.61
N ARG A 69 9.42 -10.62 4.60
CA ARG A 69 9.07 -10.71 6.02
C ARG A 69 9.34 -9.38 6.71
N LEU A 70 8.35 -8.90 7.45
CA LEU A 70 8.46 -7.68 8.25
C LEU A 70 8.67 -8.01 9.74
N PRO A 71 9.31 -7.10 10.51
CA PRO A 71 9.50 -7.26 11.95
C PRO A 71 8.24 -6.94 12.77
N GLY A 72 7.15 -6.51 12.12
CA GLY A 72 5.87 -6.21 12.76
C GLY A 72 4.71 -6.62 11.88
N ASP A 73 3.51 -6.58 12.46
CA ASP A 73 2.29 -6.96 11.77
C ASP A 73 1.95 -5.98 10.65
N GLU A 74 1.46 -6.51 9.54
CA GLU A 74 0.93 -5.75 8.42
C GLU A 74 -0.57 -6.05 8.27
N VAL A 75 -1.37 -5.00 8.17
CA VAL A 75 -2.83 -5.10 8.11
C VAL A 75 -3.29 -4.74 6.71
N PHE A 76 -3.98 -5.68 6.05
CA PHE A 76 -4.59 -5.47 4.74
C PHE A 76 -6.07 -5.13 4.90
N HIS A 77 -6.52 -4.09 4.19
CA HIS A 77 -7.92 -3.70 4.12
C HIS A 77 -8.59 -4.31 2.89
N ALA A 78 -9.73 -4.97 3.07
CA ALA A 78 -10.53 -5.63 2.04
C ALA A 78 -11.74 -4.80 1.61
#